data_AF-A0A2V8ZKE9-F1
#
_entry.id   AF-A0A2V8ZKE9-F1
#
_cell.length_a   1.000
_cell.length_b   1.000
_cell.length_c   1.000
_cell.angle_alpha   90.00
_cell.angle_beta   90.00
_cell.angle_gamma   90.00
#
_symmetry.space_group_name_H-M   'P 1'
#
loop_
_entity.id
_entity.type
_entity.pdbx_description
1 polymer ?
#
loop_
_entity_poly.entity_id
_entity_poly.type
_entity_poly.pdbx_seq_one_letter_code
_entity_poly.pdbx_strand_id
1 'polypeptide(L)'
;MVSGLIISSHSCFLKPQEHVQSGFDDEVYGGSGMIWARMLAYITGTVDQELLFRNEYLAAENRILRAQIQARLLLSDAEKATLAEIAHRLKRKALEELAAVAKPDTLLAWYRKLIANKFDGSKFRKSSGRPRVDEETERLVVR
;
A
#
# COMPACT_ATOMS: atom_id res chain seq x y z
N MET A 1 -22.52 11.07 -36.75
CA MET A 1 -21.15 10.54 -36.97
C MET A 1 -20.69 9.94 -35.65
N VAL A 2 -20.99 8.66 -35.45
CA VAL A 2 -20.73 7.96 -34.17
C VAL A 2 -19.37 7.29 -34.31
N SER A 3 -18.35 7.89 -33.72
CA SER A 3 -17.00 7.32 -33.68
C SER A 3 -17.03 6.15 -32.71
N GLY A 4 -17.05 4.93 -33.25
CA GLY A 4 -16.97 3.70 -32.47
C GLY A 4 -15.63 3.62 -31.75
N LEU A 5 -15.66 3.63 -30.42
CA LEU A 5 -14.52 3.27 -29.60
C LEU A 5 -14.33 1.75 -29.72
N ILE A 6 -13.33 1.36 -30.49
CA ILE A 6 -12.82 -0.01 -30.53
C ILE A 6 -12.21 -0.29 -29.15
N ILE A 7 -12.94 -1.01 -28.31
CA ILE A 7 -12.35 -1.63 -27.13
C ILE A 7 -11.50 -2.79 -27.66
N SER A 8 -10.23 -2.49 -27.94
CA SER A 8 -9.22 -3.47 -28.27
C SER A 8 -9.10 -4.42 -27.08
N SER A 9 -9.71 -5.60 -27.20
CA SER A 9 -9.54 -6.71 -26.30
C SER A 9 -8.09 -7.18 -26.37
N HIS A 10 -7.21 -6.52 -25.62
CA HIS A 10 -5.91 -7.09 -25.28
C HIS A 10 -6.13 -8.18 -24.23
N SER A 11 -6.60 -9.32 -24.71
CA SER A 11 -6.31 -10.62 -24.11
C SER A 11 -4.80 -10.83 -24.22
N CYS A 12 -4.03 -10.32 -23.26
CA CYS A 12 -2.58 -10.49 -23.25
C CYS A 12 -1.96 -10.10 -21.91
N PHE A 13 -2.28 -10.82 -20.83
CA PHE A 13 -1.28 -11.16 -19.79
C PHE A 13 -1.81 -12.21 -18.80
N LEU A 14 -2.27 -13.36 -19.30
CA LEU A 14 -2.13 -14.58 -18.51
C LEU A 14 -0.66 -14.97 -18.58
N LYS A 15 0.17 -14.36 -17.72
CA LYS A 15 1.35 -15.08 -17.27
C LYS A 15 0.82 -16.18 -16.37
N PRO A 16 0.99 -17.46 -16.72
CA PRO A 16 0.95 -18.48 -15.68
C PRO A 16 1.97 -18.04 -14.63
N GLN A 17 1.61 -18.15 -13.35
CA GLN A 17 2.57 -18.06 -12.27
C GLN A 17 3.50 -19.28 -12.34
N GLU A 18 4.35 -19.36 -13.37
CA GLU A 18 5.60 -20.10 -13.31
C GLU A 18 6.50 -19.27 -12.40
N HIS A 19 6.41 -19.54 -11.09
CA HIS A 19 7.42 -19.31 -10.05
C HIS A 19 6.74 -19.28 -8.67
N VAL A 20 6.00 -20.34 -8.34
CA VAL A 20 5.83 -20.77 -6.94
C VAL A 20 6.08 -22.28 -6.90
N GLN A 21 7.29 -22.69 -7.26
CA GLN A 21 7.77 -24.07 -7.16
C GLN A 21 8.99 -24.21 -6.26
N SER A 22 9.43 -23.15 -5.57
CA SER A 22 10.58 -23.24 -4.68
C SER A 22 10.14 -23.40 -3.22
N GLY A 23 10.12 -24.65 -2.76
CA GLY A 23 10.23 -24.97 -1.34
C GLY A 23 8.90 -25.28 -0.63
N PHE A 24 8.17 -26.29 -1.09
CA PHE A 24 7.38 -27.11 -0.18
C PHE A 24 7.96 -28.51 -0.27
N ASP A 25 8.73 -28.86 0.76
CA ASP A 25 9.68 -29.96 0.77
C ASP A 25 9.08 -31.28 0.28
N ASP A 26 9.71 -31.84 -0.76
CA ASP A 26 9.63 -33.24 -1.12
C ASP A 26 10.38 -34.04 -0.05
N GLU A 27 9.67 -34.51 0.96
CA GLU A 27 9.94 -35.82 1.57
C GLU A 27 8.76 -36.26 2.43
N VAL A 28 8.22 -37.45 2.11
CA VAL A 28 7.21 -38.22 2.86
C VAL A 28 5.74 -37.86 2.60
N TYR A 29 5.10 -38.54 1.63
CA TYR A 29 3.79 -39.23 1.71
C TYR A 29 3.19 -39.41 0.29
N GLY A 30 3.22 -40.64 -0.22
CA GLY A 30 2.64 -41.01 -1.51
C GLY A 30 1.14 -40.70 -1.63
N GLY A 31 0.71 -40.29 -2.83
CA GLY A 31 -0.70 -40.22 -3.29
C GLY A 31 -1.59 -39.14 -2.67
N SER A 32 -1.57 -38.98 -1.34
CA SER A 32 -2.44 -38.07 -0.59
C SER A 32 -1.99 -36.60 -0.70
N GLY A 33 -0.67 -36.34 -0.65
CA GLY A 33 -0.12 -34.98 -0.75
C GLY A 33 -0.49 -34.25 -2.05
N MET A 34 -0.55 -34.98 -3.17
CA MET A 34 -0.94 -34.43 -4.47
C MET A 34 -2.42 -33.98 -4.53
N ILE A 35 -3.32 -34.67 -3.82
CA ILE A 35 -4.75 -34.31 -3.83
C ILE A 35 -4.98 -33.02 -3.04
N TRP A 36 -4.35 -32.90 -1.87
CA TRP A 36 -4.42 -31.68 -1.05
C TRP A 36 -3.79 -30.47 -1.76
N ALA A 37 -2.62 -30.64 -2.39
CA ALA A 37 -2.00 -29.58 -3.17
C ALA A 37 -2.91 -29.11 -4.32
N ARG A 38 -3.58 -30.04 -5.03
CA ARG A 38 -4.50 -29.71 -6.11
C ARG A 38 -5.78 -29.04 -5.63
N MET A 39 -6.30 -29.45 -4.48
CA MET A 39 -7.46 -28.82 -3.85
C MET A 39 -7.13 -27.39 -3.39
N LEU A 40 -5.96 -27.19 -2.76
CA LEU A 40 -5.47 -25.86 -2.37
C LEU A 40 -5.28 -24.96 -3.60
N ALA A 41 -4.63 -25.45 -4.66
CA ALA A 41 -4.44 -24.69 -5.88
C ALA A 41 -5.77 -24.28 -6.54
N TYR A 42 -6.78 -25.14 -6.52
CA TYR A 42 -8.12 -24.81 -7.03
C TYR A 42 -8.81 -23.74 -6.16
N ILE A 43 -8.76 -23.88 -4.84
CA ILE A 43 -9.36 -22.90 -3.91
C ILE A 43 -8.65 -21.55 -4.03
N THR A 44 -7.32 -21.52 -3.98
CA THR A 44 -6.54 -20.29 -4.16
C THR A 44 -6.77 -19.68 -5.54
N GLY A 45 -6.74 -20.49 -6.61
CA GLY A 45 -6.96 -20.02 -7.98
C GLY A 45 -8.36 -19.41 -8.21
N THR A 46 -9.40 -20.01 -7.62
CA THR A 46 -10.77 -19.48 -7.72
C THR A 46 -10.96 -18.19 -6.93
N VAL A 47 -10.39 -18.10 -5.72
CA VAL A 47 -10.42 -16.86 -4.92
C VAL A 47 -9.64 -15.75 -5.63
N ASP A 48 -8.48 -16.05 -6.21
CA ASP A 48 -7.66 -15.08 -6.92
C ASP A 48 -8.37 -14.51 -8.16
N GLN A 49 -9.10 -15.35 -8.91
CA GLN A 49 -9.90 -14.90 -10.06
C GLN A 49 -11.02 -13.93 -9.67
N GLU A 50 -11.77 -14.26 -8.62
CA GLU A 50 -12.84 -13.39 -8.13
C GLU A 50 -12.28 -12.04 -7.62
N LEU A 51 -11.15 -12.08 -6.91
CA LEU A 51 -10.47 -10.87 -6.46
C LEU A 51 -9.94 -10.04 -7.64
N LEU A 52 -9.46 -10.68 -8.70
CA LEU A 52 -9.01 -9.99 -9.91
C LEU A 52 -10.16 -9.23 -10.57
N PHE A 53 -11.31 -9.89 -10.80
CA PHE A 53 -12.47 -9.25 -11.43
C PHE A 53 -13.03 -8.09 -10.61
N ARG A 54 -13.07 -8.22 -9.28
CA ARG A 54 -13.49 -7.11 -8.39
C ARG A 54 -12.54 -5.92 -8.50
N ASN A 55 -11.24 -6.17 -8.52
CA ASN A 55 -10.25 -5.10 -8.67
C ASN A 55 -10.34 -4.41 -10.04
N GLU A 56 -10.54 -5.17 -11.12
CA GLU A 56 -10.74 -4.61 -12.46
C GLU A 56 -11.99 -3.73 -12.55
N TYR A 57 -13.11 -4.21 -11.99
CA TYR A 57 -14.34 -3.42 -11.90
C TYR A 57 -14.12 -2.12 -11.13
N LEU A 58 -13.56 -2.18 -9.92
CA LEU A 58 -13.31 -1.00 -9.09
C LEU A 58 -12.31 -0.04 -9.75
N ALA A 59 -11.31 -0.56 -10.49
CA ALA A 59 -10.38 0.28 -11.23
C ALA A 59 -11.08 1.01 -12.39
N ALA A 60 -11.97 0.33 -13.11
CA ALA A 60 -12.77 0.93 -14.18
C ALA A 60 -13.71 2.01 -13.63
N GLU A 61 -14.43 1.71 -12.55
CA GLU A 61 -15.32 2.65 -11.87
C GLU A 61 -14.56 3.89 -11.39
N ASN A 62 -13.42 3.71 -10.71
CA ASN A 62 -12.57 4.82 -10.28
C ASN A 62 -12.08 5.68 -11.46
N ARG A 63 -11.75 5.09 -12.62
CA ARG A 63 -11.37 5.85 -13.83
C ARG A 63 -12.54 6.69 -14.33
N ILE A 64 -13.74 6.14 -14.38
CA ILE A 64 -14.96 6.84 -14.82
C ILE A 64 -15.27 8.00 -13.87
N LEU A 65 -15.30 7.74 -12.57
CA LEU A 65 -15.59 8.77 -11.55
C LEU A 65 -14.54 9.88 -11.59
N ARG A 66 -13.25 9.55 -11.71
CA ARG A 66 -12.19 10.55 -11.83
C ARG A 66 -12.29 11.37 -13.11
N ALA A 67 -12.73 10.78 -14.22
CA ALA A 67 -12.96 11.51 -15.46
C ALA A 67 -14.14 12.50 -15.36
N GLN A 68 -15.11 12.23 -14.49
CA GLN A 68 -16.25 13.12 -14.23
C GLN A 68 -15.91 14.27 -13.29
N ILE A 69 -14.91 14.13 -12.43
CA ILE A 69 -14.47 15.18 -11.52
C ILE A 69 -13.67 16.23 -12.29
N GLN A 70 -14.26 17.41 -12.48
CA GLN A 70 -13.66 18.52 -13.24
C GLN A 70 -12.59 19.31 -12.46
N ALA A 71 -12.54 19.17 -11.13
CA ALA A 71 -11.65 19.91 -10.24
C ALA A 71 -10.63 19.00 -9.53
N ARG A 72 -9.60 19.59 -8.91
CA ARG A 72 -8.66 18.81 -8.08
C ARG A 72 -9.41 18.28 -6.84
N LEU A 73 -9.31 16.97 -6.60
CA LEU A 73 -9.83 16.34 -5.38
C LEU A 73 -9.14 16.93 -4.14
N LEU A 74 -9.92 17.63 -3.32
CA LEU A 74 -9.49 18.15 -2.03
C LEU A 74 -9.67 17.05 -0.98
N LEU A 75 -8.59 16.34 -0.69
CA LEU A 75 -8.58 15.34 0.38
C LEU A 75 -8.29 16.01 1.73
N SER A 76 -9.13 15.71 2.71
CA SER A 76 -8.89 15.96 4.13
C SER A 76 -7.67 15.18 4.61
N ASP A 77 -7.10 15.60 5.74
CA ASP A 77 -5.92 14.93 6.28
C ASP A 77 -6.22 13.51 6.77
N ALA A 78 -7.46 13.23 7.19
CA ALA A 78 -7.91 11.88 7.52
C ALA A 78 -7.95 10.96 6.28
N GLU A 79 -8.48 11.44 5.16
CA GLU A 79 -8.49 10.69 3.89
C GLU A 79 -7.08 10.47 3.34
N LYS A 80 -6.18 11.45 3.49
CA LYS A 80 -4.77 11.28 3.12
C LYS A 80 -4.09 10.22 3.98
N ALA A 81 -4.41 10.17 5.28
CA ALA A 81 -3.87 9.17 6.20
C ALA A 81 -4.28 7.75 5.82
N THR A 82 -5.59 7.53 5.56
CA THR A 82 -6.08 6.20 5.16
C THR A 82 -5.46 5.75 3.84
N LEU A 83 -5.40 6.62 2.84
CA LEU A 83 -4.74 6.32 1.57
C LEU A 83 -3.25 6.04 1.74
N ALA A 84 -2.55 6.79 2.59
CA ALA A 84 -1.13 6.61 2.84
C ALA A 84 -0.81 5.28 3.54
N GLU A 85 -1.63 4.84 4.50
CA GLU A 85 -1.47 3.56 5.18
C GLU A 85 -1.67 2.37 4.23
N ILE A 86 -2.72 2.42 3.41
CA ILE A 86 -2.98 1.38 2.40
C ILE A 86 -1.86 1.37 1.35
N ALA A 87 -1.42 2.54 0.90
CA ALA A 87 -0.33 2.68 -0.07
C ALA A 87 0.98 2.07 0.45
N HIS A 88 1.29 2.23 1.74
CA HIS A 88 2.47 1.60 2.33
C HIS A 88 2.41 0.07 2.28
N ARG A 89 1.23 -0.52 2.52
CA ARG A 89 1.02 -1.98 2.48
C ARG A 89 1.15 -2.56 1.07
N LEU A 90 0.62 -1.85 0.06
CA LEU A 90 0.63 -2.28 -1.34
C LEU A 90 2.02 -2.14 -2.02
N LYS A 91 2.88 -1.26 -1.51
CA LYS A 91 4.20 -0.91 -2.08
C LYS A 91 4.08 -0.23 -3.46
N ARG A 92 5.21 0.30 -3.96
CA ARG A 92 5.23 1.16 -5.17
C ARG A 92 4.72 0.46 -6.43
N LYS A 93 5.16 -0.77 -6.70
CA LYS A 93 4.82 -1.49 -7.94
C LYS A 93 3.31 -1.71 -8.09
N ALA A 94 2.64 -2.14 -7.02
CA ALA A 94 1.19 -2.33 -7.05
C ALA A 94 0.44 -0.99 -7.20
N LEU A 95 0.95 0.10 -6.63
CA LEU A 95 0.32 1.42 -6.78
C LEU A 95 0.41 1.99 -8.21
N GLU A 96 1.39 1.57 -9.00
CA GLU A 96 1.53 2.00 -10.41
C GLU A 96 0.46 1.36 -11.30
N GLU A 97 0.03 0.14 -10.99
CA GLU A 97 -1.03 -0.58 -11.70
C GLU A 97 -2.43 -0.06 -11.35
N LEU A 98 -2.58 0.55 -10.17
CA LEU A 98 -3.84 1.11 -9.69
C LEU A 98 -4.11 2.50 -10.26
N ALA A 99 -5.40 2.81 -10.50
CA ALA A 99 -5.86 4.16 -10.84
C ALA A 99 -5.80 5.07 -9.59
N ALA A 100 -4.59 5.41 -9.14
CA ALA A 100 -4.35 6.06 -7.86
C ALA A 100 -4.82 7.53 -7.84
N VAL A 101 -5.36 7.95 -6.70
CA VAL A 101 -5.86 9.33 -6.52
C VAL A 101 -4.77 10.38 -6.67
N ALA A 102 -3.56 10.03 -6.21
CA ALA A 102 -2.34 10.80 -6.32
C ALA A 102 -1.21 9.88 -6.82
N LYS A 103 -0.09 10.46 -7.27
CA LYS A 103 1.08 9.68 -7.68
C LYS A 103 1.55 8.78 -6.51
N PRO A 104 2.05 7.56 -6.79
CA PRO A 104 2.56 6.65 -5.76
C PRO A 104 3.56 7.33 -4.79
N ASP A 105 4.44 8.17 -5.34
CA ASP A 105 5.43 8.92 -4.56
C ASP A 105 4.80 9.91 -3.57
N THR A 106 3.69 10.53 -3.96
CA THR A 106 2.94 11.45 -3.11
C THR A 106 2.29 10.71 -1.95
N LEU A 107 1.68 9.55 -2.21
CA LEU A 107 1.06 8.71 -1.18
C LEU A 107 2.09 8.23 -0.15
N LEU A 108 3.25 7.77 -0.63
CA LEU A 108 4.36 7.36 0.24
C LEU A 108 4.97 8.56 0.99
N ALA A 109 4.99 9.75 0.41
CA ALA A 109 5.40 10.97 1.10
C ALA A 109 4.43 11.34 2.23
N TRP A 110 3.13 11.21 2.02
CA TRP A 110 2.13 11.38 3.08
C TRP A 110 2.34 10.36 4.19
N TYR A 111 2.66 9.11 3.87
CA TYR A 111 2.95 8.09 4.88
C TYR A 111 4.17 8.47 5.74
N ARG A 112 5.26 8.94 5.12
CA ARG A 112 6.43 9.44 5.86
C ARG A 112 6.08 10.63 6.75
N LYS A 113 5.24 11.55 6.27
CA LYS A 113 4.75 12.69 7.06
C LYS A 113 3.90 12.22 8.24
N LEU A 114 3.05 11.23 8.04
CA LEU A 114 2.22 10.63 9.09
C LEU A 114 3.09 10.01 10.18
N ILE A 115 4.13 9.25 9.81
CA ILE A 115 5.11 8.71 10.77
C ILE A 115 5.81 9.85 11.52
N ALA A 116 6.31 10.86 10.81
CA ALA A 116 7.00 12.00 11.44
C ALA A 116 6.11 12.73 12.44
N ASN A 117 4.82 12.90 12.11
CA ASN A 117 3.84 13.50 13.00
C ASN A 117 3.49 12.59 14.19
N LYS A 118 3.45 11.27 14.01
CA LYS A 118 3.22 10.32 15.11
C LYS A 118 4.35 10.34 16.13
N PHE A 119 5.59 10.46 15.64
CA PHE A 119 6.79 10.49 16.47
C PHE A 119 7.32 11.92 16.65
N ASP A 120 6.45 12.91 16.63
CA ASP A 120 6.86 14.29 16.81
C ASP A 120 7.22 14.53 18.29
N GLY A 121 8.50 14.35 18.63
CA GLY A 121 9.01 14.68 19.97
C GLY A 121 8.96 16.18 20.30
N SER A 122 8.33 17.00 19.46
CA SER A 122 8.30 18.47 19.50
C SER A 122 7.88 19.00 20.89
N LYS A 123 6.84 18.41 21.48
CA LYS A 123 6.31 18.77 22.81
C LYS A 123 7.24 18.43 23.98
N PHE A 124 8.17 17.50 23.78
CA PHE A 124 9.12 17.04 24.80
C PHE A 124 10.54 17.59 24.58
N ARG A 125 10.76 18.41 23.54
CA ARG A 125 12.07 19.04 23.31
C ARG A 125 12.31 20.15 24.33
N LYS A 126 13.38 20.02 25.11
CA LYS A 126 13.97 21.15 25.85
C LYS A 126 14.70 22.09 24.87
N SER A 127 14.84 23.36 25.22
CA SER A 127 15.60 24.33 24.41
C SER A 127 17.00 23.77 24.12
N SER A 128 17.49 24.00 22.90
CA SER A 128 18.84 23.61 22.51
C SER A 128 19.84 24.32 23.43
N GLY A 129 20.65 23.56 24.16
CA GLY A 129 21.66 24.08 25.07
C GLY A 129 21.84 23.21 26.30
N ARG A 130 22.88 23.51 27.09
CA ARG A 130 23.08 22.90 28.41
C ARG A 130 21.86 23.24 29.27
N PRO A 131 21.15 22.25 29.86
CA PRO A 131 20.13 22.54 30.87
C PRO A 131 20.72 23.45 31.93
N ARG A 132 19.99 24.50 32.33
CA ARG A 132 20.44 25.37 33.42
C ARG A 132 20.71 24.49 34.64
N VAL A 133 21.88 24.64 35.24
CA VAL A 133 22.20 23.99 36.50
C VAL A 133 21.26 24.61 37.55
N ASP A 134 20.73 23.78 38.43
CA ASP A 134 19.85 24.26 39.50
C ASP A 134 20.65 25.17 40.46
N GLU A 135 20.03 26.24 40.95
CA GLU A 135 20.67 27.24 41.80
C GLU A 135 21.21 26.61 43.11
N GLU A 136 20.57 25.55 43.60
CA GLU A 136 21.02 24.77 44.75
C GLU A 136 22.33 24.02 44.44
N THR A 137 22.46 23.51 43.21
CA THR A 137 23.68 22.83 42.75
C THR A 137 24.82 23.81 42.48
N GLU A 138 24.52 25.02 41.97
CA GLU A 138 25.54 26.06 41.77
C GLU A 138 26.11 26.54 43.12
N ARG A 139 25.26 26.74 44.14
CA ARG A 139 25.69 27.17 45.48
C ARG A 139 26.58 26.16 46.20
N LEU A 140 26.44 24.86 45.92
CA LEU A 140 27.27 23.81 46.51
C LEU A 140 28.69 23.75 45.93
N VAL A 141 28.90 24.28 44.71
CA VAL A 141 30.19 24.20 44.00
C VAL A 141 31.06 25.44 44.25
N VAL A 142 30.47 26.62 44.48
CA VAL A 142 31.20 27.91 44.63
C VAL A 142 31.68 28.12 46.08
N ARG A 143 32.40 27.14 46.66
CA ARG A 143 33.03 27.29 47.99
C ARG A 143 34.53 27.53 47.91
#